data_AF-A0A2E4NA36-F1
#
_entry.id   AF-A0A2E4NA36-F1
#
_cell.length_a   1.000
_cell.length_b   1.000
_cell.length_c   1.000
_cell.angle_alpha   90.00
_cell.angle_beta   90.00
_cell.angle_gamma   90.00
#
_symmetry.space_group_name_H-M   'P 1'
#
loop_
_entity.id
_entity.type
_entity.pdbx_description
1 polymer ?
#
loop_
_entity_poly.entity_id
_entity_poly.type
_entity_poly.pdbx_seq_one_letter_code
_entity_poly.pdbx_strand_id
1 'polypeptide(L)'
;MTGKPAIFFDRDGTLIVETGYLHEPDKVELIPGAGEAVSRLAKDGFELFIVTNQAGIGRGYYTEEQMHATNSCVCEKFSNFGVTFRKIYFAPEAPNQPSRNRKPSPQMILDAQADFSINLKDSYMVGDKALDIECGNNAGVKMSVLVRTGYGQEHESQLSQVHQPFIVVDTLNEFANIALDKAK
;
A
#
# COMPACT_ATOMS: atom_id res chain seq x y z
N MET A 1 7.56 12.32 19.01
CA MET A 1 8.51 12.00 17.92
C MET A 1 8.27 13.01 16.82
N THR A 2 9.32 13.60 16.24
CA THR A 2 9.26 14.76 15.32
C THR A 2 9.18 14.36 13.84
N GLY A 3 8.69 13.16 13.53
CA GLY A 3 8.55 12.66 12.16
C GLY A 3 7.21 13.02 11.52
N LYS A 4 7.17 13.12 10.18
CA LYS A 4 5.90 13.30 9.47
C LYS A 4 5.07 12.02 9.49
N PRO A 5 3.74 12.10 9.55
CA PRO A 5 2.89 10.94 9.34
C PRO A 5 2.96 10.48 7.87
N ALA A 6 2.79 9.19 7.64
CA ALA A 6 2.80 8.61 6.31
C ALA A 6 1.65 7.65 6.07
N ILE A 7 1.39 7.38 4.80
CA ILE A 7 0.49 6.30 4.40
C ILE A 7 1.26 5.38 3.46
N PHE A 8 1.29 4.10 3.82
CA PHE A 8 1.87 3.01 3.06
C PHE A 8 0.73 2.29 2.36
N PHE A 9 0.72 2.31 1.03
CA PHE A 9 -0.29 1.61 0.24
C PHE A 9 0.29 0.34 -0.36
N ASP A 10 -0.47 -0.76 -0.34
CA ASP A 10 -0.30 -1.76 -1.38
C ASP A 10 -0.69 -1.17 -2.75
N ARG A 11 -0.21 -1.80 -3.81
CA ARG A 11 -0.43 -1.34 -5.18
C ARG A 11 -1.67 -1.99 -5.78
N ASP A 12 -1.56 -3.28 -6.08
CA ASP A 12 -2.59 -4.07 -6.74
C ASP A 12 -3.74 -4.33 -5.76
N GLY A 13 -4.98 -4.11 -6.20
CA GLY A 13 -6.18 -4.26 -5.36
C GLY A 13 -6.45 -3.09 -4.41
N THR A 14 -5.51 -2.15 -4.26
CA THR A 14 -5.64 -0.97 -3.37
C THR A 14 -5.60 0.35 -4.14
N LEU A 15 -4.52 0.61 -4.89
CA LEU A 15 -4.40 1.81 -5.73
C LEU A 15 -4.91 1.54 -7.15
N ILE A 16 -4.61 0.36 -7.67
CA ILE A 16 -4.94 -0.07 -9.03
C ILE A 16 -5.74 -1.37 -9.01
N VAL A 17 -6.49 -1.63 -10.07
CA VAL A 17 -7.28 -2.86 -10.21
C VAL A 17 -6.35 -4.08 -10.18
N GLU A 18 -6.68 -5.05 -9.33
CA GLU A 18 -5.98 -6.33 -9.27
C GLU A 18 -6.40 -7.22 -10.45
N THR A 19 -5.44 -7.63 -11.28
CA THR A 19 -5.67 -8.46 -12.47
C THR A 19 -4.80 -9.72 -12.50
N GLY A 20 -4.03 -9.97 -11.44
CA GLY A 20 -3.05 -11.05 -11.34
C GLY A 20 -1.78 -10.75 -12.13
N TYR A 21 -0.66 -10.56 -11.43
CA TYR A 21 0.68 -10.41 -12.03
C TYR A 21 0.77 -9.30 -13.09
N LEU A 22 0.10 -8.18 -12.87
CA LEU A 22 0.12 -7.03 -13.77
C LEU A 22 1.56 -6.50 -13.97
N HIS A 23 1.99 -6.47 -15.22
CA HIS A 23 3.34 -6.07 -15.65
C HIS A 23 3.36 -5.29 -16.98
N GLU A 24 2.19 -4.91 -17.47
CA GLU A 24 1.98 -4.20 -18.73
C GLU A 24 1.44 -2.79 -18.39
N PRO A 25 2.23 -1.72 -18.60
CA PRO A 25 1.85 -0.37 -18.20
C PRO A 25 0.53 0.15 -18.78
N ASP A 26 0.20 -0.24 -20.01
CA ASP A 26 -1.02 0.12 -20.72
C ASP A 26 -2.29 -0.49 -20.10
N LYS A 27 -2.15 -1.57 -19.34
CA LYS A 27 -3.26 -2.22 -18.61
C LYS A 27 -3.44 -1.68 -17.18
N VAL A 28 -2.65 -0.69 -16.77
CA VAL A 28 -2.81 -0.07 -15.45
C VAL A 28 -4.11 0.74 -15.40
N GLU A 29 -5.04 0.30 -14.55
CA GLU A 29 -6.28 1.01 -14.25
C GLU A 29 -6.33 1.40 -12.78
N LEU A 30 -6.57 2.69 -12.48
CA LEU A 30 -6.78 3.12 -11.10
C LEU A 30 -8.10 2.57 -10.60
N ILE A 31 -8.15 2.17 -9.33
CA ILE A 31 -9.42 1.89 -8.68
C ILE A 31 -10.29 3.17 -8.69
N PRO A 32 -11.59 3.07 -9.01
CA PRO A 32 -12.47 4.24 -9.04
C PRO A 32 -12.40 5.08 -7.76
N GLY A 33 -12.08 6.36 -7.91
CA GLY A 33 -11.96 7.30 -6.80
C GLY A 33 -10.64 7.24 -6.01
N ALA A 34 -9.71 6.34 -6.35
CA ALA A 34 -8.42 6.23 -5.65
C ALA A 34 -7.56 7.49 -5.82
N GLY A 35 -7.55 8.07 -7.03
CA GLY A 35 -6.80 9.29 -7.33
C GLY A 35 -7.22 10.47 -6.45
N GLU A 36 -8.52 10.74 -6.35
CA GLU A 36 -9.07 11.80 -5.53
C GLU A 36 -8.86 11.55 -4.03
N ALA A 37 -9.06 10.31 -3.57
CA ALA A 37 -8.84 9.93 -2.18
C ALA A 37 -7.40 10.18 -1.73
N VAL A 38 -6.43 9.71 -2.52
CA VAL A 38 -5.00 9.86 -2.22
C VAL A 38 -4.58 11.32 -2.34
N SER A 39 -5.14 12.10 -3.29
CA SER A 39 -4.91 13.55 -3.40
C SER A 39 -5.34 14.31 -2.14
N ARG A 40 -6.49 13.94 -1.54
CA ARG A 40 -6.94 14.56 -0.28
C ARG A 40 -5.97 14.26 0.87
N LEU A 41 -5.50 13.03 0.96
CA LEU A 41 -4.53 12.61 1.98
C LEU A 41 -3.17 13.32 1.81
N ALA A 42 -2.70 13.46 0.58
CA ALA A 42 -1.48 14.23 0.28
C ALA A 42 -1.60 15.69 0.76
N LYS A 43 -2.75 16.33 0.48
CA LYS A 43 -3.02 17.74 0.87
C LYS A 43 -3.08 17.94 2.38
N ASP A 44 -3.40 16.90 3.13
CA ASP A 44 -3.41 16.92 4.60
C ASP A 44 -2.02 16.70 5.22
N GLY A 45 -0.98 16.50 4.39
CA GLY A 45 0.42 16.48 4.81
C GLY A 45 1.00 15.09 5.08
N PHE A 46 0.29 14.02 4.73
CA PHE A 46 0.84 12.67 4.74
C PHE A 46 1.93 12.51 3.66
N GLU A 47 3.08 11.94 4.04
CA GLU A 47 4.03 11.41 3.06
C GLU A 47 3.49 10.07 2.53
N LEU A 48 3.52 9.87 1.20
CA LEU A 48 2.87 8.73 0.57
C LEU A 48 3.90 7.74 0.03
N PHE A 49 3.72 6.46 0.31
CA PHE A 49 4.61 5.39 -0.13
C PHE A 49 3.81 4.24 -0.73
N ILE A 50 4.41 3.54 -1.68
CA ILE A 50 3.90 2.25 -2.16
C ILE A 50 4.81 1.15 -1.58
N VAL A 51 4.21 0.12 -0.98
CA VAL A 51 4.89 -1.07 -0.44
C VAL A 51 4.23 -2.34 -0.98
N THR A 52 4.83 -2.95 -2.00
CA THR A 52 4.17 -3.99 -2.81
C THR A 52 4.93 -5.31 -2.89
N ASN A 53 4.20 -6.43 -2.79
CA ASN A 53 4.77 -7.76 -3.03
C ASN A 53 4.67 -8.09 -4.53
N GLN A 54 5.79 -8.20 -5.24
CA GLN A 54 5.86 -8.43 -6.69
C GLN A 54 6.38 -9.84 -7.01
N ALA A 55 5.69 -10.85 -6.46
CA ALA A 55 6.08 -12.27 -6.53
C ALA A 55 6.19 -12.83 -7.96
N GLY A 56 5.60 -12.16 -8.95
CA GLY A 56 5.72 -12.57 -10.35
C GLY A 56 7.15 -12.50 -10.87
N ILE A 57 8.01 -11.67 -10.28
CA ILE A 57 9.45 -11.62 -10.58
C ILE A 57 10.13 -12.92 -10.15
N GLY A 58 10.02 -13.28 -8.87
CA GLY A 58 10.60 -14.51 -8.32
C GLY A 58 10.01 -15.80 -8.92
N ARG A 59 8.81 -15.71 -9.50
CA ARG A 59 8.16 -16.80 -10.26
C ARG A 59 8.54 -16.84 -11.74
N GLY A 60 9.23 -15.81 -12.25
CA GLY A 60 9.64 -15.71 -13.66
C GLY A 60 8.53 -15.32 -14.64
N TYR A 61 7.44 -14.70 -14.16
CA TYR A 61 6.33 -14.25 -15.01
C TYR A 61 6.60 -12.92 -15.70
N TYR A 62 7.37 -12.05 -15.06
CA TYR A 62 7.83 -10.79 -15.63
C TYR A 62 9.15 -10.36 -15.00
N THR A 63 9.84 -9.43 -15.65
CA THR A 63 11.12 -8.87 -15.22
C THR A 63 10.94 -7.70 -14.25
N GLU A 64 12.00 -7.39 -13.51
CA GLU A 64 12.02 -6.19 -12.67
C GLU A 64 11.85 -4.90 -13.50
N GLU A 65 12.38 -4.86 -14.73
CA GLU A 65 12.20 -3.74 -15.66
C GLU A 65 10.72 -3.51 -15.99
N GLN A 66 9.96 -4.56 -16.30
CA GLN A 66 8.52 -4.48 -16.55
C GLN A 66 7.76 -3.99 -15.31
N MET A 67 8.18 -4.42 -14.12
CA MET A 67 7.62 -3.95 -12.85
C MET A 67 7.89 -2.45 -12.64
N HIS A 68 9.11 -1.97 -12.90
CA HIS A 68 9.45 -0.54 -12.84
C HIS A 68 8.68 0.29 -13.87
N ALA A 69 8.50 -0.21 -15.09
CA ALA A 69 7.68 0.44 -16.11
C ALA A 69 6.21 0.55 -15.66
N THR A 70 5.66 -0.51 -15.07
CA THR A 70 4.30 -0.54 -14.52
C THR A 70 4.15 0.48 -13.39
N ASN A 71 5.08 0.49 -12.44
CA ASN A 71 5.11 1.46 -11.35
C ASN A 71 5.21 2.91 -11.84
N SER A 72 6.01 3.15 -12.88
CA SER A 72 6.13 4.49 -13.48
C SER A 72 4.78 4.98 -14.03
N CYS A 73 4.03 4.10 -14.69
CA CYS A 73 2.69 4.41 -15.17
C CYS A 73 1.69 4.64 -14.03
N VAL A 74 1.78 3.87 -12.93
CA VAL A 74 0.98 4.14 -11.72
C VAL A 74 1.26 5.54 -11.21
N CYS A 75 2.53 5.91 -11.03
CA CYS A 75 2.91 7.26 -10.59
C CYS A 75 2.42 8.35 -11.54
N GLU A 76 2.54 8.16 -12.85
CA GLU A 76 2.05 9.09 -13.86
C GLU A 76 0.54 9.30 -13.73
N LYS A 77 -0.25 8.23 -13.61
CA LYS A 77 -1.71 8.32 -13.44
C LYS A 77 -2.09 9.07 -12.17
N PHE A 78 -1.40 8.84 -11.06
CA PHE A 78 -1.63 9.58 -9.81
C PHE A 78 -1.15 11.04 -9.89
N SER A 79 -0.13 11.35 -10.69
CA SER A 79 0.34 12.73 -10.89
C SER A 79 -0.72 13.65 -11.50
N ASN A 80 -1.65 13.09 -12.31
CA ASN A 80 -2.82 13.81 -12.83
C ASN A 80 -3.77 14.31 -11.73
N PHE A 81 -3.67 13.76 -10.52
CA PHE A 81 -4.41 14.20 -9.33
C PHE A 81 -3.57 15.06 -8.38
N GLY A 82 -2.36 15.47 -8.79
CA GLY A 82 -1.39 16.18 -7.97
C GLY A 82 -0.76 15.31 -6.88
N VAL A 83 -0.79 13.99 -7.02
CA VAL A 83 -0.20 13.04 -6.08
C VAL A 83 1.22 12.71 -6.49
N THR A 84 2.13 12.68 -5.51
CA THR A 84 3.51 12.19 -5.70
C THR A 84 3.81 11.19 -4.60
N PHE A 85 4.20 9.98 -4.98
CA PHE A 85 4.71 8.98 -4.02
C PHE A 85 6.18 9.25 -3.75
N ARG A 86 6.55 9.28 -2.48
CA ARG A 86 7.90 9.60 -2.03
C ARG A 86 8.90 8.53 -2.44
N LYS A 87 8.50 7.26 -2.35
CA LYS A 87 9.26 6.10 -2.80
C LYS A 87 8.35 4.89 -2.94
N ILE A 88 8.75 3.97 -3.82
CA ILE A 88 8.15 2.64 -3.95
C ILE A 88 9.14 1.63 -3.39
N TYR A 89 8.70 0.81 -2.45
CA TYR A 89 9.41 -0.36 -1.97
C TYR A 89 8.69 -1.60 -2.51
N PHE A 90 9.46 -2.61 -2.92
CA PHE A 90 8.91 -3.85 -3.41
C PHE A 90 9.71 -5.07 -2.94
N ALA A 91 9.05 -6.22 -2.90
CA ALA A 91 9.65 -7.52 -2.66
C ALA A 91 9.45 -8.42 -3.89
N PRO A 92 10.51 -8.72 -4.67
CA PRO A 92 10.40 -9.55 -5.88
C PRO A 92 10.21 -11.04 -5.58
N GLU A 93 10.51 -11.48 -4.37
CA GLU A 93 10.61 -12.89 -4.03
C GLU A 93 9.24 -13.59 -4.01
N ALA A 94 9.24 -14.82 -4.55
CA ALA A 94 8.09 -15.71 -4.48
C ALA A 94 7.85 -16.18 -3.03
N PRO A 95 6.63 -16.63 -2.66
CA PRO A 95 6.31 -17.04 -1.29
C PRO A 95 7.21 -18.14 -0.69
N ASN A 96 7.80 -18.99 -1.54
CA ASN A 96 8.68 -20.08 -1.14
C ASN A 96 10.18 -19.67 -1.09
N GLN A 97 10.50 -18.41 -1.39
CA GLN A 97 11.86 -17.89 -1.35
C GLN A 97 12.08 -17.09 -0.05
N PRO A 98 13.27 -17.19 0.58
CA PRO A 98 13.62 -16.35 1.70
C PRO A 98 13.55 -14.88 1.29
N SER A 99 12.93 -14.05 2.12
CA SER A 99 12.85 -12.62 1.87
C SER A 99 12.85 -11.83 3.16
N ARG A 100 13.64 -10.76 3.16
CA ARG A 100 13.62 -9.73 4.21
C ARG A 100 12.40 -8.82 4.11
N ASN A 101 11.92 -8.53 2.90
CA ASN A 101 11.00 -7.41 2.64
C ASN A 101 9.54 -7.83 2.45
N ARG A 102 9.29 -9.01 1.90
CA ARG A 102 7.97 -9.54 1.58
C ARG A 102 7.01 -9.49 2.78
N LYS A 103 5.88 -8.80 2.60
CA LYS A 103 4.78 -8.75 3.57
C LYS A 103 4.32 -10.19 3.88
N PRO A 104 4.13 -10.57 5.17
CA PRO A 104 3.87 -9.70 6.33
C PRO A 104 5.10 -9.14 7.06
N SER A 105 6.31 -9.28 6.50
CA SER A 105 7.48 -8.56 7.03
C SER A 105 7.23 -7.03 7.01
N PRO A 106 7.52 -6.31 8.11
CA PRO A 106 7.33 -4.86 8.18
C PRO A 106 8.45 -4.08 7.48
N GLN A 107 9.44 -4.75 6.92
CA GLN A 107 10.74 -4.13 6.66
C GLN A 107 10.69 -3.01 5.61
N MET A 108 9.82 -3.10 4.61
CA MET A 108 9.63 -1.99 3.66
C MET A 108 9.16 -0.69 4.34
N ILE A 109 8.30 -0.82 5.36
CA ILE A 109 7.81 0.32 6.16
C ILE A 109 8.92 0.84 7.08
N LEU A 110 9.67 -0.05 7.72
CA LEU A 110 10.80 0.32 8.59
C LEU A 110 11.94 0.99 7.81
N ASP A 111 12.19 0.55 6.58
CA ASP A 111 13.16 1.18 5.68
C ASP A 111 12.71 2.60 5.32
N ALA A 112 11.42 2.81 5.02
CA ALA A 112 10.86 4.15 4.80
C ALA A 112 10.95 5.05 6.05
N GLN A 113 10.74 4.48 7.24
CA GLN A 113 10.94 5.20 8.50
C GLN A 113 12.39 5.67 8.64
N ALA A 114 13.37 4.81 8.36
CA ALA A 114 14.78 5.15 8.44
C ALA A 114 15.18 6.19 7.38
N ASP A 115 14.74 5.99 6.13
CA ASP A 115 15.07 6.86 5.00
C ASP A 115 14.51 8.28 5.14
N PHE A 116 13.30 8.43 5.72
CA PHE A 116 12.55 9.69 5.70
C PHE A 116 12.11 10.20 7.08
N SER A 117 12.56 9.57 8.17
CA SER A 117 12.20 9.94 9.55
C SER A 117 10.68 9.96 9.78
N ILE A 118 9.98 8.92 9.32
CA ILE A 118 8.52 8.80 9.43
C ILE A 118 8.08 8.51 10.86
N ASN A 119 6.98 9.14 11.30
CA ASN A 119 6.32 8.83 12.56
C ASN A 119 5.27 7.73 12.36
N LEU A 120 5.65 6.47 12.59
CA LEU A 120 4.76 5.32 12.41
C LEU A 120 3.52 5.36 13.31
N LYS A 121 3.62 5.93 14.51
CA LYS A 121 2.48 6.05 15.45
C LYS A 121 1.34 6.94 14.94
N ASP A 122 1.62 7.76 13.93
CA ASP A 122 0.64 8.60 13.23
C ASP A 122 0.48 8.19 11.75
N SER A 123 0.98 7.01 11.38
CA SER A 123 0.96 6.49 10.01
C SER A 123 -0.04 5.35 9.84
N TYR A 124 -0.35 5.01 8.58
CA TYR A 124 -1.29 3.97 8.21
C TYR A 124 -0.68 3.00 7.21
N MET A 125 -1.05 1.72 7.30
CA MET A 125 -0.84 0.73 6.24
C MET A 125 -2.20 0.42 5.61
N VAL A 126 -2.32 0.49 4.30
CA VAL A 126 -3.57 0.26 3.57
C VAL A 126 -3.31 -0.81 2.52
N GLY A 127 -4.08 -1.89 2.55
CA GLY A 127 -3.93 -3.00 1.61
C GLY A 127 -5.21 -3.80 1.44
N ASP A 128 -5.20 -4.78 0.55
CA ASP A 128 -6.34 -5.63 0.23
C ASP A 128 -6.20 -7.06 0.78
N LYS A 129 -5.11 -7.39 1.48
CA LYS A 129 -4.88 -8.73 2.04
C LYS A 129 -4.58 -8.67 3.53
N ALA A 130 -4.87 -9.77 4.22
CA ALA A 130 -4.53 -9.95 5.63
C ALA A 130 -3.03 -9.72 5.91
N LEU A 131 -2.14 -10.11 4.98
CA LEU A 131 -0.70 -9.88 5.10
C LEU A 131 -0.29 -8.40 5.10
N ASP A 132 -1.12 -7.50 4.57
CA ASP A 132 -0.88 -6.05 4.62
C ASP A 132 -1.16 -5.53 6.03
N ILE A 133 -2.23 -6.05 6.63
CA ILE A 133 -2.63 -5.72 7.99
C ILE A 133 -1.58 -6.21 8.98
N GLU A 134 -1.12 -7.45 8.82
CA GLU A 134 0.00 -7.98 9.60
C GLU A 134 1.27 -7.15 9.41
N CYS A 135 1.63 -6.78 8.18
CA CYS A 135 2.78 -5.93 7.90
C CYS A 135 2.72 -4.58 8.64
N GLY A 136 1.59 -3.87 8.55
CA GLY A 136 1.41 -2.60 9.24
C GLY A 136 1.49 -2.75 10.76
N ASN A 137 0.85 -3.79 11.31
CA ASN A 137 0.84 -4.04 12.75
C ASN A 137 2.24 -4.40 13.26
N ASN A 138 2.98 -5.23 12.51
CA ASN A 138 4.37 -5.57 12.80
C ASN A 138 5.30 -4.33 12.75
N ALA A 139 4.98 -3.35 11.89
CA ALA A 139 5.71 -2.09 11.82
C ALA A 139 5.33 -1.11 12.95
N GLY A 140 4.22 -1.35 13.65
CA GLY A 140 3.71 -0.46 14.69
C GLY A 140 3.10 0.82 14.13
N VAL A 141 2.45 0.74 12.96
CA VAL A 141 1.64 1.86 12.45
C VAL A 141 0.44 2.14 13.35
N LYS A 142 -0.13 3.34 13.29
CA LYS A 142 -1.31 3.74 14.08
C LYS A 142 -2.49 2.79 13.89
N MET A 143 -2.74 2.43 12.63
CA MET A 143 -3.89 1.64 12.21
C MET A 143 -3.59 1.03 10.84
N SER A 144 -3.80 -0.28 10.75
CA SER A 144 -3.85 -0.95 9.45
C SER A 144 -5.28 -0.92 8.89
N VAL A 145 -5.41 -0.87 7.58
CA VAL A 145 -6.69 -0.67 6.88
C VAL A 145 -6.80 -1.70 5.78
N LEU A 146 -7.81 -2.56 5.88
CA LEU A 146 -8.20 -3.45 4.80
C LEU A 146 -9.22 -2.71 3.92
N VAL A 147 -8.93 -2.52 2.64
CA VAL A 147 -9.94 -2.08 1.66
C VAL A 147 -10.60 -3.31 1.03
N ARG A 148 -11.91 -3.29 0.78
CA ARG A 148 -12.63 -4.42 0.15
C ARG A 148 -12.45 -4.53 -1.36
N THR A 149 -11.77 -3.57 -1.99
CA THR A 149 -11.29 -3.69 -3.38
C THR A 149 -10.25 -4.80 -3.51
N GLY A 150 -9.97 -5.25 -4.74
CA GLY A 150 -9.04 -6.37 -4.96
C GLY A 150 -9.51 -7.64 -4.25
N TYR A 151 -8.64 -8.23 -3.44
CA TYR A 151 -8.91 -9.43 -2.65
C TYR A 151 -9.53 -9.15 -1.27
N GLY A 152 -9.77 -7.89 -0.91
CA GLY A 152 -10.16 -7.52 0.45
C GLY A 152 -11.43 -8.21 0.96
N GLN A 153 -12.46 -8.30 0.13
CA GLN A 153 -13.70 -8.97 0.52
C GLN A 153 -13.50 -10.45 0.88
N GLU A 154 -12.60 -11.13 0.18
CA GLU A 154 -12.28 -12.55 0.44
C GLU A 154 -11.38 -12.71 1.68
N HIS A 155 -10.47 -11.74 1.88
CA HIS A 155 -9.50 -11.76 2.97
C HIS A 155 -10.04 -11.26 4.31
N GLU A 156 -11.23 -10.63 4.36
CA GLU A 156 -11.85 -10.18 5.62
C GLU A 156 -12.02 -11.33 6.62
N SER A 157 -12.36 -12.53 6.15
CA SER A 157 -12.49 -13.74 6.99
C SER A 157 -11.15 -14.17 7.65
N GLN A 158 -10.03 -13.90 6.97
CA GLN A 158 -8.68 -14.25 7.43
C GLN A 158 -8.21 -13.32 8.55
N LEU A 159 -8.83 -12.14 8.72
CA LEU A 159 -8.50 -11.19 9.78
C LEU A 159 -8.82 -11.72 11.19
N SER A 160 -9.59 -12.82 11.31
CA SER A 160 -9.83 -13.48 12.60
C SER A 160 -8.54 -13.94 13.30
N GLN A 161 -7.45 -14.12 12.56
CA GLN A 161 -6.13 -14.51 13.08
C GLN A 161 -5.16 -13.32 13.23
N VAL A 162 -5.57 -12.12 12.81
CA VAL A 162 -4.72 -10.93 12.81
C VAL A 162 -5.01 -10.10 14.06
N HIS A 163 -3.95 -9.69 14.77
CA HIS A 163 -4.09 -8.85 15.96
C HIS A 163 -4.54 -7.43 15.59
N GLN A 164 -5.32 -6.79 16.46
CA GLN A 164 -5.67 -5.36 16.37
C GLN A 164 -4.44 -4.46 16.64
N PRO A 165 -4.38 -3.21 16.15
CA PRO A 165 -5.48 -2.43 15.56
C PRO A 165 -5.61 -2.55 14.04
N PHE A 166 -6.83 -2.75 13.55
CA PHE A 166 -7.18 -2.58 12.13
C PHE A 166 -8.65 -2.16 11.94
N ILE A 167 -8.94 -1.58 10.78
CA ILE A 167 -10.32 -1.36 10.30
C ILE A 167 -10.49 -1.95 8.91
N VAL A 168 -11.75 -2.21 8.54
CA VAL A 168 -12.14 -2.63 7.20
C VAL A 168 -13.03 -1.55 6.60
N VAL A 169 -12.77 -1.16 5.36
CA VAL A 169 -13.53 -0.16 4.62
C VAL A 169 -13.80 -0.66 3.20
N ASP A 170 -14.81 -0.13 2.54
CA ASP A 170 -15.13 -0.54 1.16
C ASP A 170 -14.13 0.05 0.15
N THR A 171 -13.68 1.28 0.37
CA THR A 171 -12.86 2.02 -0.59
C THR A 171 -11.82 2.94 0.06
N LEU A 172 -10.84 3.38 -0.73
CA LEU A 172 -9.90 4.43 -0.32
C LEU A 172 -10.60 5.76 0.02
N ASN A 173 -11.76 6.06 -0.56
CA ASN A 173 -12.51 7.26 -0.22
C ASN A 173 -13.04 7.22 1.21
N GLU A 174 -13.55 6.07 1.64
CA GLU A 174 -14.01 5.86 3.01
C GLU A 174 -12.84 5.94 4.00
N PHE A 175 -11.72 5.29 3.69
CA PHE A 175 -10.50 5.45 4.47
C PHE A 175 -10.07 6.93 4.56
N ALA A 176 -10.07 7.65 3.45
CA ALA A 176 -9.68 9.05 3.43
C ALA A 176 -10.57 9.91 4.34
N ASN A 177 -11.88 9.65 4.38
CA ASN A 177 -12.78 10.33 5.32
C ASN A 177 -12.38 10.04 6.78
N ILE A 178 -12.14 8.77 7.12
CA ILE A 178 -11.77 8.37 8.49
C ILE A 178 -10.42 8.96 8.92
N ALA A 179 -9.44 9.00 8.02
CA ALA A 179 -8.12 9.55 8.30
C ALA A 179 -8.17 11.07 8.54
N LEU A 180 -8.98 11.80 7.76
CA LEU A 180 -9.08 13.25 7.79
C LEU A 180 -10.03 13.77 8.89
N ASP A 181 -11.10 13.03 9.21
CA ASP A 181 -12.07 13.44 10.23
C ASP A 181 -11.49 13.41 11.66
N LYS A 182 -10.39 12.68 11.88
CA LYS A 182 -9.70 12.61 13.18
C LYS A 182 -8.81 13.84 13.48
N ALA A 183 -8.78 14.83 12.59
CA ALA A 183 -8.05 16.09 12.77
C ALA A 183 -8.91 17.27 13.29
N LYS A 184 -10.17 17.02 13.69
CA LYS A 184 -11.05 18.00 14.35
C LYS A 184 -11.35 17.64 15.81
#